data_AF-A0A957UIM4-F1
#
_entry.id   AF-A0A957UIM4-F1
#
_cell.length_a   1.000
_cell.length_b   1.000
_cell.length_c   1.000
_cell.angle_alpha   90.00
_cell.angle_beta   90.00
_cell.angle_gamma   90.00
#
_symmetry.space_group_name_H-M   'P 1'
#
loop_
_entity.id
_entity.type
_entity.pdbx_description
1 polymer ?
#
loop_
_entity_poly.entity_id
_entity_poly.type
_entity_poly.pdbx_seq_one_letter_code
_entity_poly.pdbx_strand_id
1 'polypeptide(L)'
;PADRRVYFLPDVFLDETSFLLSVTAIMVVWVATYFQAPLESIANPQSTPLHTVAPWYFYWLQGLLKISDKFISGVLLPGVLLVLLMGIPYLDPNPSRRIKDRRVAIISGVMAGVVMIIWSYMGTPQYAVQGAPPIEVVQEIMPEEGAGLVREVGYKHLPNGDFLTVDTETLVRYLGEEDAQKLLDSGVVPMDNIHDEDDPEFAEVMHEFAAGISEQQERDANFNNVYGILHVIQDQPHLKRLDWEINYLSGEGESDKFVRSFWLHEDALYWEQYARRDLSFISRLTEDGGVLGSMKNLLGLE
;
A
#
# COMPACT_ATOMS: atom_id res chain seq x y z
N PRO A 1 -3.09 19.72 41.79
CA PRO A 1 -1.75 20.32 41.89
C PRO A 1 -0.75 19.23 42.26
N ALA A 2 0.45 19.22 41.70
CA ALA A 2 1.51 18.39 42.28
C ALA A 2 1.75 18.91 43.71
N ASP A 3 1.65 18.03 44.71
CA ASP A 3 1.80 18.43 46.12
C ASP A 3 3.22 18.92 46.44
N ARG A 4 4.18 18.70 45.54
CA ARG A 4 5.58 19.12 45.66
C ARG A 4 5.96 20.05 44.50
N ARG A 5 6.54 21.20 44.83
CA ARG A 5 7.18 22.09 43.86
C ARG A 5 8.61 21.61 43.62
N VAL A 6 9.01 21.50 42.37
CA VAL A 6 10.35 21.12 41.92
C VAL A 6 10.90 22.26 41.07
N TYR A 7 12.22 22.49 41.11
CA TYR A 7 12.84 23.53 40.29
C TYR A 7 12.83 23.12 38.81
N PHE A 8 12.54 24.08 37.93
CA PHE A 8 12.56 23.82 36.49
C PHE A 8 13.97 23.46 36.00
N LEU A 9 14.98 24.23 36.46
CA LEU A 9 16.40 23.93 36.25
C LEU A 9 17.04 23.49 37.58
N PRO A 10 17.82 22.40 37.60
CA PRO A 10 18.10 21.48 36.48
C PRO A 10 17.08 20.34 36.34
N ASP A 11 16.28 20.05 37.37
CA ASP A 11 15.55 18.78 37.52
C ASP A 11 14.57 18.51 36.36
N VAL A 12 13.53 19.33 36.21
CA VAL A 12 12.48 19.11 35.19
C VAL A 12 13.06 19.18 33.77
N PHE A 13 13.97 20.12 33.52
CA PHE A 13 14.59 20.27 32.21
C PHE A 13 15.40 19.03 31.82
N LEU A 14 16.21 18.47 32.72
CA LEU A 14 16.98 17.26 32.43
C LEU A 14 16.06 16.04 32.23
N ASP A 15 15.04 15.88 33.07
CA ASP A 15 14.08 14.78 32.96
C ASP A 15 13.29 14.84 31.65
N GLU A 16 12.71 16.00 31.30
CA GLU A 16 11.94 16.15 30.06
C GLU A 16 12.83 16.06 28.82
N THR A 17 14.03 16.65 28.85
CA THR A 17 14.97 16.58 27.71
C THR A 17 15.47 15.15 27.51
N SER A 18 15.83 14.44 28.58
CA SER A 18 16.29 13.06 28.48
C SER A 18 15.18 12.13 27.97
N PHE A 19 13.95 12.32 28.44
CA PHE A 19 12.79 11.59 27.94
C PHE A 19 12.53 11.87 26.46
N LEU A 20 12.50 13.14 26.05
CA LEU A 20 12.25 13.54 24.66
C LEU A 20 13.33 13.00 23.72
N LEU A 21 14.61 13.11 24.09
CA LEU A 21 15.72 12.58 23.31
C LEU A 21 15.65 11.05 23.21
N SER A 22 15.36 10.36 24.31
CA SER A 22 15.26 8.90 24.33
C SER A 22 14.12 8.41 23.45
N VAL A 23 12.93 8.98 23.58
CA VAL A 23 11.75 8.61 22.76
C VAL A 23 12.00 8.92 21.29
N THR A 24 12.57 10.09 20.97
CA THR A 24 12.88 10.46 19.58
C THR A 24 13.94 9.53 18.98
N ALA A 25 15.00 9.21 19.72
CA ALA A 25 16.04 8.30 19.26
C ALA A 25 15.48 6.89 19.01
N ILE A 26 14.67 6.36 19.93
CA ILE A 26 14.00 5.06 19.76
C ILE A 26 13.10 5.09 18.53
N MET A 27 12.27 6.13 18.37
CA MET A 27 11.37 6.27 17.22
C MET A 27 12.16 6.35 15.90
N VAL A 28 13.24 7.12 15.85
CA VAL A 28 14.07 7.24 14.64
C VAL A 28 14.74 5.91 14.29
N VAL A 29 15.33 5.22 15.28
CA VAL A 29 15.92 3.89 15.05
C VAL A 29 14.86 2.91 14.57
N TRP A 30 13.68 2.92 15.21
CA TRP A 30 12.57 2.05 14.84
C TRP A 30 12.10 2.28 13.40
N VAL A 31 11.83 3.54 13.03
CA VAL A 31 11.39 3.89 11.67
C VAL A 31 12.49 3.60 10.66
N ALA A 32 13.75 3.96 10.94
CA ALA A 32 14.86 3.79 9.99
C ALA A 32 15.28 2.33 9.75
N THR A 33 14.89 1.40 10.63
CA THR A 33 15.26 -0.02 10.52
C THR A 33 14.10 -0.92 10.10
N TYR A 34 12.88 -0.61 10.51
CA TYR A 34 11.71 -1.46 10.24
C TYR A 34 10.75 -0.91 9.18
N PHE A 35 10.85 0.38 8.83
CA PHE A 35 9.96 0.99 7.84
C PHE A 35 10.75 1.43 6.62
N GLN A 36 10.29 0.99 5.45
CA GLN A 36 10.78 1.46 4.16
C GLN A 36 9.80 2.50 3.62
N ALA A 37 10.34 3.62 3.16
CA ALA A 37 9.59 4.69 2.50
C ALA A 37 10.22 4.91 1.12
N PRO A 38 9.94 4.02 0.15
CA PRO A 38 10.43 4.18 -1.21
C PRO A 38 9.89 5.47 -1.82
N LEU A 39 10.68 6.10 -2.69
CA LEU A 39 10.22 7.26 -3.44
C LEU A 39 9.30 6.79 -4.56
N GLU A 40 8.13 7.42 -4.67
CA GLU A 40 7.20 7.23 -5.76
C GLU A 40 7.70 7.88 -7.06
N SER A 41 6.95 7.68 -8.14
CA SER A 41 7.26 8.26 -9.44
C SER A 41 7.30 9.79 -9.39
N ILE A 42 8.02 10.41 -10.35
CA ILE A 42 8.07 11.87 -10.44
C ILE A 42 6.66 12.40 -10.72
N ALA A 43 6.23 13.39 -9.94
CA ALA A 43 4.91 13.99 -10.05
C ALA A 43 4.58 14.42 -11.49
N ASN A 44 3.48 13.89 -12.02
CA ASN A 44 2.97 14.20 -13.35
C ASN A 44 1.62 14.93 -13.24
N PRO A 45 1.51 16.22 -13.60
CA PRO A 45 0.25 16.95 -13.52
C PRO A 45 -0.81 16.48 -14.53
N GLN A 46 -0.44 15.65 -15.52
CA GLN A 46 -1.36 15.12 -16.53
C GLN A 46 -1.94 13.76 -16.15
N SER A 47 -1.47 13.13 -15.06
CA SER A 47 -1.91 11.81 -14.60
C SER A 47 -2.26 11.86 -13.12
N THR A 48 -3.47 11.45 -12.76
CA THR A 48 -3.85 11.30 -11.34
C THR A 48 -3.80 9.82 -11.00
N PRO A 49 -3.01 9.40 -10.00
CA PRO A 49 -2.96 8.01 -9.56
C PRO A 49 -4.33 7.51 -9.14
N LEU A 50 -4.66 6.26 -9.46
CA LEU A 50 -5.97 5.67 -9.14
C LEU A 50 -6.28 5.70 -7.63
N HIS A 51 -5.29 5.34 -6.80
CA HIS A 51 -5.42 5.29 -5.33
C HIS A 51 -4.50 6.30 -4.66
N THR A 52 -4.92 7.56 -4.60
CA THR A 52 -4.18 8.58 -3.84
C THR A 52 -4.55 8.52 -2.36
N VAL A 53 -3.63 8.06 -1.52
CA VAL A 53 -3.82 7.94 -0.06
C VAL A 53 -3.39 9.24 0.64
N ALA A 54 -4.25 9.83 1.49
CA ALA A 54 -3.80 10.98 2.28
C ALA A 54 -2.92 10.54 3.46
N PRO A 55 -2.13 11.46 4.04
CA PRO A 55 -1.48 11.20 5.33
C PRO A 55 -2.49 10.79 6.41
N TRP A 56 -2.10 9.85 7.27
CA TRP A 56 -3.00 9.20 8.25
C TRP A 56 -3.72 10.16 9.19
N TYR A 57 -3.12 11.29 9.53
CA TYR A 57 -3.73 12.32 10.39
C TYR A 57 -4.87 13.10 9.70
N PHE A 58 -5.04 12.92 8.38
CA PHE A 58 -6.16 13.42 7.60
C PHE A 58 -7.22 12.36 7.28
N TYR A 59 -7.07 11.11 7.72
CA TYR A 59 -8.06 10.07 7.42
C TYR A 59 -9.46 10.42 7.90
N TRP A 60 -9.62 10.98 9.11
CA TRP A 60 -10.94 11.40 9.59
C TRP A 60 -11.63 12.40 8.66
N LEU A 61 -10.86 13.28 8.01
CA LEU A 61 -11.36 14.24 7.03
C LEU A 61 -11.71 13.56 5.71
N GLN A 62 -10.86 12.63 5.24
CA GLN A 62 -11.15 11.84 4.04
C GLN A 62 -12.43 11.00 4.20
N GLY A 63 -12.63 10.37 5.37
CA GLY A 63 -13.82 9.58 5.64
C GLY A 63 -15.10 10.39 5.53
N LEU A 64 -15.07 11.64 6.00
CA LEU A 64 -16.19 12.58 5.86
C LEU A 64 -16.42 13.01 4.41
N LEU A 65 -15.35 13.26 3.65
CA LEU A 65 -15.43 13.64 2.22
C LEU A 65 -16.02 12.54 1.33
N LYS A 66 -15.94 11.27 1.74
CA LYS A 66 -16.56 10.14 1.01
C LYS A 66 -18.08 10.07 1.16
N ILE A 67 -18.62 10.51 2.31
CA ILE A 67 -20.03 10.32 2.67
C ILE A 67 -20.89 11.58 2.53
N SER A 68 -20.27 12.75 2.47
CA SER A 68 -20.95 14.04 2.56
C SER A 68 -20.44 15.01 1.49
N ASP A 69 -21.21 16.06 1.25
CA ASP A 69 -20.80 17.17 0.41
C ASP A 69 -19.42 17.74 0.82
N LYS A 70 -18.61 18.06 -0.20
CA LYS A 70 -17.21 18.47 -0.06
C LYS A 70 -17.06 19.75 0.74
N PHE A 71 -18.01 20.69 0.63
CA PHE A 71 -17.95 21.95 1.38
C PHE A 71 -18.26 21.71 2.87
N ILE A 72 -19.30 20.92 3.16
CA ILE A 72 -19.70 20.65 4.55
C ILE A 72 -18.59 19.91 5.30
N SER A 73 -18.05 18.86 4.69
CA SER A 73 -17.05 18.01 5.33
C SER A 73 -15.65 18.61 5.29
N GLY A 74 -15.27 19.28 4.21
CA GLY A 74 -13.93 19.83 4.02
C GLY A 74 -13.72 21.17 4.71
N VAL A 75 -14.76 22.01 4.82
CA VAL A 75 -14.62 23.41 5.26
C VAL A 75 -15.43 23.69 6.52
N LEU A 76 -16.74 23.45 6.47
CA LEU A 76 -17.64 23.83 7.55
C LEU A 76 -17.36 23.04 8.84
N LEU A 77 -17.32 21.71 8.76
CA LEU A 77 -17.17 20.86 9.94
C LEU A 77 -15.81 21.03 10.64
N PRO A 78 -14.65 21.02 9.93
CA PRO A 78 -13.36 21.30 10.57
C PRO A 78 -13.34 22.70 11.21
N GLY A 79 -13.94 23.70 10.55
CA GLY A 79 -14.08 25.05 11.10
C GLY A 79 -14.89 25.09 12.40
N VAL A 80 -16.02 24.40 12.44
CA VAL A 80 -16.86 24.27 13.65
C VAL A 80 -16.12 23.53 14.76
N LEU A 81 -15.42 22.42 14.45
CA LEU A 81 -14.62 21.68 15.42
C LEU A 81 -13.51 22.54 16.03
N LEU A 82 -12.85 23.37 15.21
CA LEU A 82 -11.82 24.30 15.67
C LEU A 82 -12.40 25.35 16.63
N VAL A 83 -13.54 25.97 16.27
CA VAL A 83 -14.24 26.94 17.12
C VAL A 83 -14.71 26.27 18.42
N LEU A 84 -15.24 25.06 18.34
CA LEU A 84 -15.65 24.28 19.51
C LEU A 84 -14.46 23.98 20.43
N LEU A 85 -13.31 23.58 19.86
CA LEU A 85 -12.07 23.32 20.60
C LEU A 85 -11.58 24.56 21.33
N MET A 86 -11.59 25.73 20.68
CA MET A 86 -11.30 27.02 21.32
C MET A 86 -12.35 27.41 22.37
N GLY A 87 -13.59 26.94 22.20
CA GLY A 87 -14.72 27.16 23.09
C GLY A 87 -14.73 26.28 24.35
N ILE A 88 -14.01 25.14 24.37
CA ILE A 88 -13.95 24.21 25.51
C ILE A 88 -13.74 24.90 26.87
N PRO A 89 -12.77 25.82 27.06
CA PRO A 89 -12.57 26.48 28.36
C PRO A 89 -13.79 27.28 28.85
N TYR A 90 -14.68 27.71 27.95
CA TYR A 90 -15.90 28.44 28.30
C TYR A 90 -17.10 27.51 28.49
N LEU A 91 -17.11 26.35 27.83
CA LEU A 91 -18.17 25.35 27.92
C LEU A 91 -18.05 24.44 29.15
N ASP A 92 -16.83 24.27 29.70
CA ASP A 92 -16.59 23.53 30.95
C ASP A 92 -15.94 24.43 32.02
N PRO A 93 -16.71 25.31 32.68
CA PRO A 93 -16.20 26.20 33.73
C PRO A 93 -16.00 25.49 35.09
N ASN A 94 -15.98 24.15 35.14
CA ASN A 94 -15.94 23.41 36.40
C ASN A 94 -14.65 23.73 37.20
N PRO A 95 -14.77 24.22 38.46
CA PRO A 95 -13.61 24.58 39.27
C PRO A 95 -12.77 23.37 39.70
N SER A 96 -13.37 22.16 39.76
CA SER A 96 -12.65 20.94 40.10
C SER A 96 -12.03 20.32 38.86
N ARG A 97 -10.71 20.08 38.89
CA ARG A 97 -10.00 19.34 37.84
C ARG A 97 -9.99 17.83 38.07
N ARG A 98 -10.68 17.33 39.09
CA ARG A 98 -10.70 15.90 39.43
C ARG A 98 -11.56 15.15 38.41
N ILE A 99 -11.05 14.01 37.93
CA ILE A 99 -11.74 13.14 36.96
C ILE A 99 -13.17 12.80 37.41
N LYS A 100 -13.34 12.51 38.71
CA LYS A 100 -14.63 12.13 39.31
C LYS A 100 -15.71 13.22 39.22
N ASP A 101 -15.29 14.48 39.16
CA ASP A 101 -16.18 15.66 39.19
C ASP A 101 -16.49 16.18 37.77
N ARG A 102 -15.81 15.65 36.75
CA ARG A 102 -15.92 16.06 35.33
C ARG A 102 -16.41 14.91 34.43
N ARG A 103 -17.23 14.00 34.97
CA ARG A 103 -17.68 12.80 34.25
C ARG A 103 -18.28 13.11 32.88
N VAL A 104 -19.12 14.14 32.78
CA VAL A 104 -19.77 14.53 31.52
C VAL A 104 -18.73 14.98 30.49
N ALA A 105 -17.81 15.88 30.85
CA ALA A 105 -16.76 16.36 29.95
C ALA A 105 -15.82 15.23 29.48
N ILE A 106 -15.51 14.29 30.38
CA ILE A 106 -14.68 13.12 30.06
C ILE A 106 -15.43 12.17 29.13
N ILE A 107 -16.70 11.87 29.42
CA ILE A 107 -17.53 11.03 28.55
C ILE A 107 -17.68 11.67 27.16
N SER A 108 -17.96 12.97 27.08
CA SER A 108 -18.04 13.66 25.78
C SER A 108 -16.71 13.66 25.03
N GLY A 109 -15.58 13.82 25.73
CA GLY A 109 -14.25 13.74 25.12
C GLY A 109 -13.92 12.33 24.62
N VAL A 110 -14.26 11.30 25.37
CA VAL A 110 -14.11 9.89 24.95
C VAL A 110 -15.01 9.59 23.75
N MET A 111 -16.27 10.02 23.79
CA MET A 111 -17.20 9.86 22.68
C MET A 111 -16.68 10.58 21.42
N ALA A 112 -16.16 11.80 21.55
CA ALA A 112 -15.53 12.51 20.44
C ALA A 112 -14.31 11.74 19.90
N GLY A 113 -13.48 11.18 20.77
CA GLY A 113 -12.35 10.31 20.37
C GLY A 113 -12.80 9.07 19.61
N VAL A 114 -13.86 8.39 20.07
CA VAL A 114 -14.45 7.23 19.36
C VAL A 114 -14.99 7.63 17.99
N VAL A 115 -15.71 8.75 17.90
CA VAL A 115 -16.20 9.28 16.61
C VAL A 115 -15.04 9.59 15.66
N MET A 116 -13.97 10.20 16.16
CA MET A 116 -12.76 10.46 15.36
C MET A 116 -12.10 9.18 14.87
N ILE A 117 -12.05 8.13 15.69
CA ILE A 117 -11.52 6.82 15.28
C ILE A 117 -12.38 6.21 14.17
N ILE A 118 -13.72 6.26 14.31
CA ILE A 118 -14.64 5.77 13.29
C ILE A 118 -14.44 6.53 11.98
N TRP A 119 -14.37 7.85 12.01
CA TRP A 119 -14.10 8.65 10.81
C TRP A 119 -12.73 8.36 10.21
N SER A 120 -11.69 8.17 11.03
CA SER A 120 -10.38 7.76 10.54
C SER A 120 -10.40 6.39 9.87
N TYR A 121 -11.14 5.42 10.42
CA TYR A 121 -11.34 4.14 9.78
C TYR A 121 -12.06 4.28 8.43
N MET A 122 -13.13 5.08 8.36
CA MET A 122 -13.84 5.36 7.11
C MET A 122 -12.99 6.12 6.08
N GLY A 123 -11.96 6.83 6.55
CA GLY A 123 -10.98 7.50 5.71
C GLY A 123 -9.99 6.58 5.02
N THR A 124 -9.85 5.34 5.50
CA THR A 124 -8.92 4.39 4.88
C THR A 124 -9.26 4.14 3.42
N PRO A 125 -8.27 3.90 2.54
CA PRO A 125 -8.51 3.68 1.11
C PRO A 125 -9.52 2.56 0.83
N GLN A 126 -9.48 1.50 1.64
CA GLN A 126 -10.33 0.31 1.52
C GLN A 126 -11.82 0.58 1.77
N TYR A 127 -12.16 1.66 2.47
CA TYR A 127 -13.54 1.97 2.81
C TYR A 127 -14.22 2.79 1.70
N ALA A 128 -15.24 2.22 1.07
CA ALA A 128 -16.13 2.89 0.11
C ALA A 128 -15.45 3.52 -1.12
N VAL A 129 -14.25 3.04 -1.49
CA VAL A 129 -13.62 3.32 -2.80
C VAL A 129 -13.70 2.03 -3.59
N GLN A 130 -14.41 2.06 -4.72
CA GLN A 130 -14.44 0.97 -5.67
C GLN A 130 -14.17 1.59 -7.04
N GLY A 131 -13.02 1.29 -7.63
CA GLY A 131 -12.79 1.47 -9.05
C GLY A 131 -13.60 0.45 -9.86
N ALA A 132 -13.52 0.54 -11.19
CA ALA A 132 -14.08 -0.53 -12.02
C ALA A 132 -13.33 -1.85 -11.71
N PRO A 133 -14.03 -2.98 -11.50
CA PRO A 133 -13.42 -4.27 -11.14
C PRO A 133 -12.17 -4.64 -11.95
N PRO A 134 -12.14 -4.54 -13.30
CA PRO A 134 -10.94 -4.92 -14.07
C PRO A 134 -9.74 -3.98 -13.83
N ILE A 135 -9.97 -2.72 -13.45
CA ILE A 135 -8.89 -1.79 -13.14
C ILE A 135 -8.24 -2.15 -11.79
N GLU A 136 -9.06 -2.51 -10.79
CA GLU A 136 -8.59 -2.89 -9.45
C GLU A 136 -7.71 -4.14 -9.49
N VAL A 137 -8.11 -5.17 -10.24
CA VAL A 137 -7.31 -6.40 -10.42
C VAL A 137 -5.91 -6.06 -10.92
N VAL A 138 -5.81 -5.27 -11.99
CA VAL A 138 -4.49 -4.93 -12.56
C VAL A 138 -3.71 -4.02 -11.61
N GLN A 139 -4.37 -3.11 -10.91
CA GLN A 139 -3.73 -2.21 -9.95
C GLN A 139 -3.16 -2.94 -8.73
N GLU A 140 -3.77 -4.04 -8.30
CA GLU A 140 -3.29 -4.85 -7.17
C GLU A 140 -1.99 -5.60 -7.53
N ILE A 141 -1.95 -6.18 -8.73
CA ILE A 141 -0.81 -6.96 -9.22
C ILE A 141 0.33 -6.05 -9.69
N MET A 142 -0.02 -4.96 -10.37
CA MET A 142 0.91 -3.95 -10.87
C MET A 142 0.39 -2.54 -10.60
N PRO A 143 0.64 -1.99 -9.40
CA PRO A 143 0.20 -0.66 -9.06
C PRO A 143 0.95 0.38 -9.89
N GLU A 144 0.23 1.44 -10.25
CA GLU A 144 0.81 2.65 -10.86
C GLU A 144 1.97 3.21 -10.02
N GLU A 145 1.82 3.20 -8.69
CA GLU A 145 2.80 3.66 -7.71
C GLU A 145 3.15 2.53 -6.73
N GLY A 146 4.44 2.20 -6.59
CA GLY A 146 4.93 1.11 -5.75
C GLY A 146 5.65 0.00 -6.54
N ALA A 147 6.14 -1.03 -5.85
CA ALA A 147 6.78 -2.18 -6.50
C ALA A 147 5.72 -3.11 -7.13
N GLY A 148 4.81 -3.68 -6.34
CA GLY A 148 3.85 -4.67 -6.83
C GLY A 148 4.50 -5.98 -7.22
N LEU A 149 3.71 -7.05 -7.26
CA LEU A 149 4.20 -8.42 -7.40
C LEU A 149 5.05 -8.62 -8.67
N VAL A 150 4.60 -8.09 -9.79
CA VAL A 150 5.27 -8.30 -11.09
C VAL A 150 6.62 -7.59 -11.17
N ARG A 151 6.77 -6.43 -10.51
CA ARG A 151 8.08 -5.75 -10.47
C ARG A 151 9.02 -6.40 -9.45
N GLU A 152 8.48 -7.08 -8.43
CA GLU A 152 9.25 -7.85 -7.45
C GLU A 152 9.81 -9.16 -8.04
N VAL A 153 8.97 -9.91 -8.75
CA VAL A 153 9.36 -11.13 -9.49
C VAL A 153 10.40 -10.80 -10.57
N GLY A 154 10.25 -9.64 -11.22
CA GLY A 154 11.29 -9.06 -12.07
C GLY A 154 11.38 -9.68 -13.46
N TYR A 155 12.23 -9.07 -14.31
CA TYR A 155 12.26 -9.32 -15.75
C TYR A 155 12.58 -10.77 -16.16
N LYS A 156 13.41 -11.48 -15.37
CA LYS A 156 13.94 -12.80 -15.74
C LYS A 156 12.90 -13.91 -15.63
N HIS A 157 11.98 -13.77 -14.70
CA HIS A 157 10.94 -14.75 -14.34
C HIS A 157 9.63 -14.53 -15.12
N LEU A 158 9.65 -13.76 -16.21
CA LEU A 158 8.48 -13.53 -17.06
C LEU A 158 8.73 -14.16 -18.43
N PRO A 159 8.31 -15.42 -18.69
CA PRO A 159 8.47 -16.05 -19.99
C PRO A 159 7.66 -15.30 -21.06
N ASN A 160 8.16 -15.25 -22.30
CA ASN A 160 7.43 -14.65 -23.40
C ASN A 160 6.32 -15.60 -23.87
N GLY A 161 5.11 -15.07 -24.06
CA GLY A 161 3.95 -15.87 -24.43
C GLY A 161 2.65 -15.20 -23.98
N ASP A 162 1.54 -15.88 -24.27
CA ASP A 162 0.20 -15.47 -23.87
C ASP A 162 -0.32 -16.47 -22.84
N PHE A 163 -0.72 -16.00 -21.67
CA PHE A 163 -1.07 -16.85 -20.52
C PHE A 163 -2.46 -16.53 -20.01
N LEU A 164 -3.28 -17.54 -19.79
CA LEU A 164 -4.66 -17.42 -19.32
C LEU A 164 -4.75 -17.63 -17.81
N THR A 165 -5.64 -16.89 -17.15
CA THR A 165 -5.91 -17.05 -15.70
C THR A 165 -6.88 -18.18 -15.36
N VAL A 166 -7.45 -18.84 -16.36
CA VAL A 166 -8.46 -19.90 -16.20
C VAL A 166 -7.99 -21.20 -16.84
N ASP A 167 -8.48 -22.31 -16.29
CA ASP A 167 -8.28 -23.64 -16.87
C ASP A 167 -9.06 -23.81 -18.16
N THR A 168 -8.64 -24.77 -18.99
CA THR A 168 -9.29 -25.11 -20.26
C THR A 168 -10.79 -25.40 -20.09
N GLU A 169 -11.18 -26.16 -19.06
CA GLU A 169 -12.58 -26.49 -18.80
C GLU A 169 -13.41 -25.25 -18.47
N THR A 170 -12.85 -24.34 -17.67
CA THR A 170 -13.50 -23.08 -17.27
C THR A 170 -13.64 -22.14 -18.46
N LEU A 171 -12.63 -22.07 -19.33
CA LEU A 171 -12.68 -21.26 -20.56
C LEU A 171 -13.79 -21.74 -21.51
N VAL A 172 -13.89 -23.04 -21.74
CA VAL A 172 -14.95 -23.65 -22.57
C VAL A 172 -16.33 -23.34 -21.99
N ARG A 173 -16.47 -23.34 -20.67
CA ARG A 173 -17.73 -22.97 -20.00
C ARG A 173 -18.11 -21.50 -20.24
N TYR A 174 -17.15 -20.59 -20.33
CA TYR A 174 -17.41 -19.15 -20.48
C TYR A 174 -17.66 -18.73 -21.93
N LEU A 175 -16.88 -19.24 -22.88
CA LEU A 175 -16.93 -18.83 -24.29
C LEU A 175 -17.66 -19.83 -25.20
N GLY A 176 -17.88 -21.05 -24.75
CA GLY A 176 -18.30 -22.18 -25.59
C GLY A 176 -17.11 -22.84 -26.30
N GLU A 177 -17.32 -24.07 -26.78
CA GLU A 177 -16.25 -24.91 -27.36
C GLU A 177 -15.57 -24.26 -28.58
N GLU A 178 -16.35 -23.64 -29.47
CA GLU A 178 -15.80 -23.10 -30.73
C GLU A 178 -14.84 -21.93 -30.48
N ASP A 179 -15.24 -20.97 -29.64
CA ASP A 179 -14.45 -19.76 -29.39
C ASP A 179 -13.31 -20.01 -28.40
N ALA A 180 -13.51 -20.91 -27.43
CA ALA A 180 -12.40 -21.38 -26.58
C ALA A 180 -11.32 -22.08 -27.42
N GLN A 181 -11.70 -22.96 -28.34
CA GLN A 181 -10.72 -23.65 -29.19
C GLN A 181 -9.96 -22.68 -30.10
N LYS A 182 -10.62 -21.64 -30.66
CA LYS A 182 -9.95 -20.60 -31.44
C LYS A 182 -8.85 -19.88 -30.65
N LEU A 183 -9.09 -19.62 -29.36
CA LEU A 183 -8.09 -18.99 -28.49
C LEU A 183 -6.93 -19.94 -28.17
N LEU A 184 -7.22 -21.21 -27.88
CA LEU A 184 -6.18 -22.23 -27.66
C LEU A 184 -5.31 -22.43 -28.91
N ASP A 185 -5.94 -22.45 -30.08
CA ASP A 185 -5.26 -22.57 -31.37
C ASP A 185 -4.37 -21.35 -31.70
N SER A 186 -4.64 -20.18 -31.10
CA SER A 186 -3.75 -19.01 -31.22
C SER A 186 -2.45 -19.12 -30.41
N GLY A 187 -2.30 -20.17 -29.59
CA GLY A 187 -1.09 -20.44 -28.83
C GLY A 187 -1.10 -19.87 -27.41
N VAL A 188 -2.29 -19.54 -26.89
CA VAL A 188 -2.45 -19.09 -25.49
C VAL A 188 -2.38 -20.29 -24.55
N VAL A 189 -1.57 -20.18 -23.50
CA VAL A 189 -1.34 -21.24 -22.52
C VAL A 189 -2.37 -21.10 -21.38
N PRO A 190 -3.23 -22.10 -21.13
CA PRO A 190 -4.17 -22.08 -20.01
C PRO A 190 -3.51 -22.38 -18.67
N MET A 191 -4.17 -21.99 -17.58
CA MET A 191 -3.61 -22.07 -16.23
C MET A 191 -3.20 -23.49 -15.83
N ASP A 192 -3.96 -24.49 -16.28
CA ASP A 192 -3.69 -25.92 -16.07
C ASP A 192 -2.33 -26.40 -16.62
N ASN A 193 -1.77 -25.69 -17.59
CA ASN A 193 -0.48 -25.98 -18.21
C ASN A 193 0.67 -25.11 -17.67
N ILE A 194 0.39 -24.25 -16.69
CA ILE A 194 1.39 -23.47 -15.96
C ILE A 194 1.75 -24.28 -14.71
N HIS A 195 2.93 -24.89 -14.69
CA HIS A 195 3.37 -25.71 -13.57
C HIS A 195 4.30 -24.92 -12.65
N ASP A 196 3.99 -24.91 -11.35
CA ASP A 196 4.81 -24.30 -10.29
C ASP A 196 6.27 -24.79 -10.28
N GLU A 197 6.51 -26.00 -10.84
CA GLU A 197 7.84 -26.62 -10.89
C GLU A 197 8.76 -25.99 -11.95
N ASP A 198 8.21 -25.36 -12.98
CA ASP A 198 8.99 -24.79 -14.09
C ASP A 198 9.53 -23.39 -13.76
N ASP A 199 8.68 -22.51 -13.21
CA ASP A 199 9.03 -21.17 -12.74
C ASP A 199 8.06 -20.74 -11.61
N PRO A 200 8.44 -20.91 -10.33
CA PRO A 200 7.54 -20.69 -9.21
C PRO A 200 7.16 -19.22 -9.05
N GLU A 201 8.07 -18.29 -9.35
CA GLU A 201 7.79 -16.86 -9.26
C GLU A 201 6.80 -16.42 -10.35
N PHE A 202 6.88 -16.99 -11.56
CA PHE A 202 5.89 -16.73 -12.60
C PHE A 202 4.50 -17.28 -12.25
N ALA A 203 4.46 -18.51 -11.74
CA ALA A 203 3.21 -19.15 -11.35
C ALA A 203 2.50 -18.37 -10.23
N GLU A 204 3.26 -17.81 -9.28
CA GLU A 204 2.72 -16.90 -8.26
C GLU A 204 2.03 -15.68 -8.86
N VAL A 205 2.63 -15.03 -9.88
CA VAL A 205 2.00 -13.89 -10.59
C VAL A 205 0.67 -14.30 -11.22
N MET A 206 0.62 -15.46 -11.85
CA MET A 206 -0.59 -15.94 -12.51
C MET A 206 -1.66 -16.35 -11.50
N HIS A 207 -1.28 -16.99 -10.40
CA HIS A 207 -2.19 -17.33 -9.30
C HIS A 207 -2.79 -16.08 -8.65
N GLU A 208 -1.98 -15.08 -8.33
CA GLU A 208 -2.45 -13.81 -7.77
C GLU A 208 -3.35 -13.06 -8.78
N PHE A 209 -3.04 -13.14 -10.08
CA PHE A 209 -3.92 -12.58 -11.10
C PHE A 209 -5.29 -13.27 -11.16
N ALA A 210 -5.32 -14.60 -11.13
CA ALA A 210 -6.56 -15.36 -11.08
C ALA A 210 -7.34 -15.12 -9.78
N ALA A 211 -6.64 -15.03 -8.65
CA ALA A 211 -7.24 -14.76 -7.35
C ALA A 211 -7.87 -13.37 -7.29
N GLY A 212 -7.18 -12.33 -7.78
CA GLY A 212 -7.72 -10.97 -7.87
C GLY A 212 -8.98 -10.90 -8.74
N ILE A 213 -9.01 -11.61 -9.87
CA ILE A 213 -10.23 -11.73 -10.69
C ILE A 213 -11.37 -12.38 -9.90
N SER A 214 -11.10 -13.50 -9.24
CA SER A 214 -12.11 -14.23 -8.46
C SER A 214 -12.67 -13.38 -7.32
N GLU A 215 -11.82 -12.65 -6.60
CA GLU A 215 -12.24 -11.78 -5.51
C GLU A 215 -13.15 -10.64 -6.01
N GLN A 216 -12.81 -10.01 -7.13
CA GLN A 216 -13.63 -8.94 -7.70
C GLN A 216 -14.96 -9.47 -8.25
N GLN A 217 -14.97 -10.69 -8.82
CA GLN A 217 -16.18 -11.36 -9.27
C GLN A 217 -17.14 -11.71 -8.11
N GLU A 218 -16.61 -12.00 -6.92
CA GLU A 218 -17.45 -12.17 -5.71
C GLU A 218 -18.01 -10.84 -5.18
N ARG A 219 -17.26 -9.74 -5.38
CA ARG A 219 -17.63 -8.40 -4.89
C ARG A 219 -18.66 -7.70 -5.78
N ASP A 220 -18.58 -7.85 -7.11
CA ASP A 220 -19.45 -7.15 -8.06
C ASP A 220 -20.30 -8.13 -8.89
N ALA A 221 -21.62 -8.04 -8.74
CA ALA A 221 -22.58 -8.86 -9.48
C ALA A 221 -22.59 -8.59 -11.00
N ASN A 222 -22.01 -7.48 -11.46
CA ASN A 222 -21.93 -7.12 -12.88
C ASN A 222 -20.63 -7.58 -13.55
N PHE A 223 -19.77 -8.33 -12.84
CA PHE A 223 -18.47 -8.76 -13.32
C PHE A 223 -18.45 -10.30 -13.44
N ASN A 224 -19.03 -10.83 -14.51
CA ASN A 224 -19.29 -12.27 -14.66
C ASN A 224 -18.44 -12.91 -15.76
N ASN A 225 -18.27 -14.25 -15.68
CA ASN A 225 -17.55 -15.07 -16.67
C ASN A 225 -16.19 -14.48 -17.05
N VAL A 226 -15.44 -14.07 -16.03
CA VAL A 226 -14.22 -13.29 -16.24
C VAL A 226 -13.05 -14.21 -16.50
N TYR A 227 -12.25 -13.87 -17.50
CA TYR A 227 -10.95 -14.48 -17.73
C TYR A 227 -9.94 -13.40 -18.14
N GLY A 228 -8.73 -13.53 -17.61
CA GLY A 228 -7.61 -12.67 -17.89
C GLY A 228 -6.65 -13.33 -18.86
N ILE A 229 -6.04 -12.54 -19.74
CA ILE A 229 -4.91 -12.94 -20.58
C ILE A 229 -3.75 -12.00 -20.26
N LEU A 230 -2.61 -12.57 -19.86
CA LEU A 230 -1.35 -11.85 -19.74
C LEU A 230 -0.53 -12.09 -20.99
N HIS A 231 -0.33 -11.05 -21.78
CA HIS A 231 0.58 -11.07 -22.93
C HIS A 231 1.96 -10.58 -22.51
N VAL A 232 2.96 -11.45 -22.61
CA VAL A 232 4.36 -11.11 -22.34
C VAL A 232 5.13 -11.07 -23.65
N ILE A 233 5.43 -9.85 -24.12
CA ILE A 233 6.02 -9.61 -25.42
C ILE A 233 7.40 -8.99 -25.25
N GLN A 234 8.40 -9.58 -25.89
CA GLN A 234 9.73 -8.98 -26.00
C GLN A 234 9.70 -7.82 -27.01
N ASP A 235 9.61 -6.59 -26.53
CA ASP A 235 9.51 -5.40 -27.38
C ASP A 235 10.91 -4.94 -27.87
N GLN A 236 11.92 -5.00 -27.00
CA GLN A 236 13.34 -4.73 -27.31
C GLN A 236 14.25 -5.68 -26.51
N PRO A 237 15.56 -5.84 -26.79
CA PRO A 237 16.42 -6.84 -26.14
C PRO A 237 16.39 -6.86 -24.61
N HIS A 238 16.20 -5.70 -23.97
CA HIS A 238 16.16 -5.53 -22.52
C HIS A 238 14.81 -4.95 -22.03
N LEU A 239 13.76 -5.00 -22.86
CA LEU A 239 12.46 -4.40 -22.56
C LEU A 239 11.33 -5.37 -22.94
N LYS A 240 10.57 -5.78 -21.93
CA LYS A 240 9.33 -6.55 -22.10
C LYS A 240 8.14 -5.60 -22.00
N ARG A 241 7.13 -5.84 -22.83
CA ARG A 241 5.81 -5.25 -22.72
C ARG A 241 4.87 -6.30 -22.15
N LEU A 242 4.11 -5.91 -21.14
CA LEU A 242 3.14 -6.74 -20.43
C LEU A 242 1.76 -6.15 -20.68
N ASP A 243 0.96 -6.80 -21.51
CA ASP A 243 -0.42 -6.38 -21.78
C ASP A 243 -1.36 -7.23 -20.93
N TRP A 244 -1.99 -6.61 -19.93
CA TRP A 244 -2.99 -7.22 -19.05
C TRP A 244 -4.35 -7.04 -19.67
N GLU A 245 -4.91 -8.12 -20.18
CA GLU A 245 -6.23 -8.15 -20.77
C GLU A 245 -7.20 -8.85 -19.82
N ILE A 246 -8.35 -8.23 -19.58
CA ILE A 246 -9.44 -8.82 -18.79
C ILE A 246 -10.71 -8.75 -19.63
N ASN A 247 -11.25 -9.91 -19.95
CA ASN A 247 -12.52 -10.06 -20.64
C ASN A 247 -13.59 -10.41 -19.61
N TYR A 248 -14.70 -9.69 -19.63
CA TYR A 248 -15.80 -9.90 -18.68
C TYR A 248 -17.16 -9.65 -19.34
N LEU A 249 -18.18 -10.28 -18.76
CA LEU A 249 -19.56 -10.03 -19.13
C LEU A 249 -20.15 -9.00 -18.17
N SER A 250 -20.56 -7.85 -18.71
CA SER A 250 -21.27 -6.80 -17.98
C SER A 250 -22.60 -7.31 -17.43
N GLY A 251 -23.18 -6.61 -16.45
CA GLY A 251 -24.50 -6.91 -15.88
C GLY A 251 -25.65 -6.93 -16.91
N GLU A 252 -25.45 -6.29 -18.06
CA GLU A 252 -26.41 -6.30 -19.18
C GLU A 252 -26.22 -7.49 -20.14
N GLY A 253 -25.23 -8.35 -19.89
CA GLY A 253 -24.91 -9.51 -20.73
C GLY A 253 -24.06 -9.17 -21.96
N GLU A 254 -23.50 -7.96 -22.03
CA GLU A 254 -22.57 -7.55 -23.09
C GLU A 254 -21.13 -7.93 -22.71
N SER A 255 -20.38 -8.48 -23.68
CA SER A 255 -18.95 -8.76 -23.52
C SER A 255 -18.18 -7.45 -23.61
N ASP A 256 -17.41 -7.14 -22.58
CA ASP A 256 -16.53 -5.99 -22.53
C ASP A 256 -15.09 -6.43 -22.24
N LYS A 257 -14.14 -5.57 -22.62
CA LYS A 257 -12.71 -5.88 -22.60
C LYS A 257 -11.93 -4.70 -22.05
N PHE A 258 -11.16 -4.97 -21.02
CA PHE A 258 -10.19 -4.04 -20.45
C PHE A 258 -8.78 -4.47 -20.83
N VAL A 259 -7.95 -3.53 -21.31
CA VAL A 259 -6.54 -3.78 -21.60
C VAL A 259 -5.69 -2.70 -20.98
N ARG A 260 -4.64 -3.12 -20.29
CA ARG A 260 -3.64 -2.22 -19.71
C ARG A 260 -2.24 -2.71 -19.98
N SER A 261 -1.43 -1.85 -20.61
CA SER A 261 -0.05 -2.17 -20.99
C SER A 261 0.95 -1.55 -20.01
N PHE A 262 1.99 -2.32 -19.70
CA PHE A 262 3.14 -1.85 -18.95
C PHE A 262 4.44 -2.29 -19.61
N TRP A 263 5.51 -1.59 -19.28
CA TRP A 263 6.84 -1.90 -19.77
C TRP A 263 7.75 -2.22 -18.59
N LEU A 264 8.47 -3.33 -18.71
CA LEU A 264 9.43 -3.80 -17.73
C LEU A 264 10.80 -3.92 -18.39
N HIS A 265 11.73 -3.09 -17.93
CA HIS A 265 13.12 -3.12 -18.39
C HIS A 265 13.93 -4.10 -17.53
N GLU A 266 14.93 -4.77 -18.12
CA GLU A 266 15.79 -5.72 -17.40
C GLU A 266 16.55 -5.05 -16.24
N ASP A 267 17.17 -3.89 -16.52
CA ASP A 267 17.86 -3.07 -15.52
C ASP A 267 16.92 -2.17 -14.70
N ALA A 268 15.61 -2.44 -14.72
CA ALA A 268 14.72 -1.61 -13.94
C ALA A 268 14.98 -1.84 -12.44
N LEU A 269 15.59 -0.84 -11.81
CA LEU A 269 15.94 -0.81 -10.39
C LEU A 269 14.67 -0.61 -9.54
N TYR A 270 13.75 -1.57 -9.60
CA TYR A 270 12.58 -1.60 -8.72
C TYR A 270 12.87 -2.35 -7.42
N TRP A 271 13.95 -3.15 -7.33
CA TRP A 271 14.17 -4.18 -6.28
C TRP A 271 15.34 -3.91 -5.32
N GLU A 272 16.39 -3.16 -5.69
CA GLU A 272 17.57 -2.92 -4.82
C GLU A 272 17.29 -2.06 -3.56
N GLN A 273 16.06 -1.58 -3.38
CA GLN A 273 15.64 -0.75 -2.24
C GLN A 273 14.59 -1.42 -1.33
N TYR A 274 13.93 -2.50 -1.80
CA TYR A 274 12.84 -3.17 -1.08
C TYR A 274 13.29 -4.45 -0.36
N ALA A 275 14.26 -5.18 -0.89
CA ALA A 275 15.00 -6.15 -0.10
C ALA A 275 15.85 -5.39 0.94
N ARG A 276 15.92 -5.89 2.18
CA ARG A 276 16.64 -5.28 3.31
C ARG A 276 17.88 -4.53 2.82
N ARG A 277 18.03 -3.25 3.21
CA ARG A 277 19.27 -2.47 3.06
C ARG A 277 20.45 -3.43 3.18
N ASP A 278 21.19 -3.62 2.11
CA ASP A 278 22.41 -4.40 2.17
C ASP A 278 23.34 -3.70 3.17
N LEU A 279 23.36 -4.21 4.40
CA LEU A 279 24.24 -3.77 5.46
C LEU A 279 25.65 -4.33 5.23
N SER A 280 26.00 -4.82 4.03
CA SER A 280 27.38 -5.15 3.67
C SER A 280 28.33 -3.98 3.84
N PHE A 281 27.85 -2.72 3.91
CA PHE A 281 28.73 -1.61 4.33
C PHE A 281 29.19 -1.76 5.79
N ILE A 282 28.39 -2.39 6.66
CA ILE A 282 28.76 -2.76 8.04
C ILE A 282 29.69 -3.99 8.02
N SER A 283 29.48 -4.95 7.12
CA SER A 283 30.40 -6.09 6.95
C SER A 283 31.76 -5.63 6.42
N ARG A 284 31.80 -4.69 5.46
CA ARG A 284 33.05 -4.09 4.97
C ARG A 284 33.78 -3.29 6.04
N LEU A 285 33.07 -2.61 6.94
CA LEU A 285 33.65 -1.94 8.11
C LEU A 285 34.20 -2.92 9.17
N THR A 286 33.81 -4.19 9.13
CA THR A 286 34.29 -5.25 10.03
C THR A 286 35.31 -6.20 9.36
N GLU A 287 35.28 -6.34 8.04
CA GLU A 287 36.23 -7.10 7.23
C GLU A 287 37.49 -6.30 6.91
N ASP A 288 37.38 -5.00 6.58
CA ASP A 288 38.53 -4.10 6.58
C ASP A 288 38.82 -3.72 8.03
N GLY A 289 39.68 -4.51 8.68
CA GLY A 289 40.21 -4.28 10.03
C GLY A 289 40.99 -2.97 10.24
N GLY A 290 40.61 -1.88 9.57
CA GLY A 290 41.29 -0.59 9.57
C GLY A 290 41.20 0.19 10.88
N VAL A 291 40.18 -0.04 11.71
CA VAL A 291 40.04 0.68 12.99
C VAL A 291 40.64 -0.11 14.17
N LEU A 292 40.42 -1.42 14.26
CA LEU A 292 40.99 -2.25 15.33
C LEU A 292 42.46 -2.63 15.10
N GLY A 293 42.89 -2.82 13.84
CA GLY A 293 44.30 -3.08 13.51
C GLY A 293 45.19 -1.87 13.74
N SER A 294 44.67 -0.66 13.47
CA SER A 294 45.38 0.59 13.70
C SER A 294 45.55 0.90 15.20
N MET A 295 44.56 0.58 16.04
CA MET A 295 44.67 0.75 17.49
C MET A 295 45.61 -0.25 18.18
N LYS A 296 45.69 -1.51 17.70
CA LYS A 296 46.65 -2.49 18.25
C LYS A 296 48.11 -2.10 17.97
N ASN A 297 48.40 -1.60 16.75
CA ASN A 297 49.73 -1.10 16.41
C ASN A 297 50.10 0.20 17.15
N LEU A 298 49.12 1.02 17.53
CA LEU A 298 49.32 2.23 18.34
C LEU A 298 49.54 1.93 19.84
N LEU A 299 49.06 0.80 20.34
CA LEU A 299 49.13 0.44 21.77
C LEU A 299 50.20 -0.61 22.11
N GLY A 300 50.90 -1.18 21.13
CA GLY A 300 52.04 -2.07 21.37
C GLY A 300 51.72 -3.32 22.18
N LEU A 301 50.49 -3.82 22.07
CA LEU A 301 50.05 -5.06 22.71
C LEU A 301 49.95 -6.13 21.63
N GLU A 302 50.97 -7.00 21.58
CA GLU A 302 50.90 -8.29 20.87
C GLU A 302 49.98 -9.27 21.59
#